data_AF-A0A6C0R7S8-F1
#
_entry.id   AF-A0A6C0R7S8-F1
#
_cell.length_a   1.000
_cell.length_b   1.000
_cell.length_c   1.000
_cell.angle_alpha   90.00
_cell.angle_beta   90.00
_cell.angle_gamma   90.00
#
_symmetry.space_group_name_H-M   'P 1'
#
loop_
_entity.id
_entity.type
_entity.pdbx_description
1 polymer ?
#
loop_
_entity_poly.entity_id
_entity_poly.type
_entity_poly.pdbx_seq_one_letter_code
_entity_poly.pdbx_strand_id
1 'polypeptide(L)'
;MRKIVILLFLFLGSQGFASPQDSLVESIFNEMYNQHYSKAEEMLRTKKNDIDSVLFAVFSVDMSYWKNVTGTDTPDYPAFENDLQLLSPTNPTSSTQQAIRLVTLSYQLRYELKRFKLIKAISTRQETKALFTSLNTNEALPPEQQELYELYSALFQYFDNYLKPFFVSDKTENCSKALKTMTGLYQSESRITKTLVAYFLGKTWLKYENDPSNAVGYFQWLTKNFPGNIKFKELLDECNKQLN
;
A
#
# COMPACT_ATOMS: atom_id res chain seq x y z
N MET A 1 37.09 27.26 -41.71
CA MET A 1 36.32 26.05 -42.08
C MET A 1 36.26 25.13 -40.86
N ARG A 2 35.08 25.02 -40.25
CA ARG A 2 34.84 24.32 -38.97
C ARG A 2 34.90 22.81 -39.16
N LYS A 3 35.68 22.12 -38.32
CA LYS A 3 35.71 20.66 -38.19
C LYS A 3 34.39 20.19 -37.58
N ILE A 4 33.61 19.41 -38.33
CA ILE A 4 32.43 18.71 -37.82
C ILE A 4 32.95 17.44 -37.14
N VAL A 5 32.90 17.41 -35.81
CA VAL A 5 33.13 16.19 -35.02
C VAL A 5 31.78 15.50 -34.89
N ILE A 6 31.64 14.35 -35.55
CA ILE A 6 30.51 13.44 -35.40
C ILE A 6 30.65 12.78 -34.03
N LEU A 7 29.84 13.22 -33.06
CA LEU A 7 29.68 12.54 -31.78
C LEU A 7 28.56 11.50 -31.94
N LEU A 8 28.97 10.27 -32.27
CA LEU A 8 28.17 9.06 -32.12
C LEU A 8 27.89 8.87 -30.62
N PHE A 9 26.75 9.38 -30.15
CA PHE A 9 26.17 8.93 -28.89
C PHE A 9 25.65 7.51 -29.12
N LEU A 10 26.50 6.54 -28.77
CA LEU A 10 26.07 5.21 -28.39
C LEU A 10 25.09 5.37 -27.22
N PHE A 11 23.80 5.41 -27.53
CA PHE A 11 22.76 5.03 -26.59
C PHE A 11 22.94 3.53 -26.33
N LEU A 12 23.91 3.21 -25.46
CA LEU A 12 23.83 2.00 -24.65
C LEU A 12 22.64 2.23 -23.73
N GLY A 13 21.45 1.88 -24.23
CA GLY A 13 20.29 1.72 -23.39
C GLY A 13 20.69 0.75 -22.29
N SER A 14 20.79 1.26 -21.07
CA SER A 14 20.72 0.46 -19.86
C SER A 14 19.36 -0.22 -19.87
N GLN A 15 19.25 -1.34 -20.60
CA GLN A 15 18.24 -2.33 -20.32
C GLN A 15 18.64 -2.90 -18.97
N GLY A 16 18.14 -2.26 -17.90
CA GLY A 16 18.13 -2.85 -16.58
C GLY A 16 17.36 -4.15 -16.72
N PHE A 17 18.09 -5.26 -16.76
CA PHE A 17 17.48 -6.56 -16.60
C PHE A 17 16.91 -6.58 -15.18
N ALA A 18 15.59 -6.44 -15.07
CA ALA A 18 14.88 -6.66 -13.82
C ALA A 18 15.28 -8.05 -13.30
N SER A 19 15.53 -8.18 -12.00
CA SER A 19 15.89 -9.46 -11.43
C SER A 19 14.75 -10.47 -11.70
N PRO A 20 15.02 -11.78 -11.86
CA PRO A 20 13.96 -12.77 -12.02
C PRO A 20 12.94 -12.77 -10.87
N GLN A 21 13.36 -12.34 -9.67
CA GLN A 21 12.47 -12.13 -8.53
C GLN A 21 11.55 -10.93 -8.74
N ASP A 22 12.08 -9.81 -9.24
CA ASP A 22 11.29 -8.60 -9.54
C ASP A 22 10.19 -8.92 -10.56
N SER A 23 10.53 -9.71 -11.60
CA SER A 23 9.56 -10.15 -12.60
C SER A 23 8.44 -11.03 -12.03
N LEU A 24 8.74 -11.87 -11.05
CA LEU A 24 7.76 -12.74 -10.40
C LEU A 24 6.82 -11.95 -9.49
N VAL A 25 7.39 -11.10 -8.62
CA VAL A 25 6.65 -10.27 -7.68
C VAL A 25 5.71 -9.33 -8.44
N GLU A 26 6.18 -8.68 -9.49
CA GLU A 26 5.36 -7.83 -10.36
C GLU A 26 4.23 -8.61 -11.04
N SER A 27 4.48 -9.86 -11.45
CA SER A 27 3.45 -10.70 -12.08
C SER A 27 2.34 -11.06 -11.09
N ILE A 28 2.69 -11.47 -9.86
CA ILE A 28 1.71 -11.75 -8.80
C ILE A 28 0.90 -10.50 -8.48
N PHE A 29 1.59 -9.37 -8.32
CA PHE A 29 0.98 -8.09 -8.02
C PHE A 29 -0.01 -7.65 -9.10
N ASN A 30 0.36 -7.83 -10.37
CA ASN A 30 -0.49 -7.49 -11.51
C ASN A 30 -1.76 -8.34 -11.56
N GLU A 31 -1.68 -9.65 -11.29
CA GLU A 31 -2.85 -10.53 -11.22
C GLU A 31 -3.77 -10.14 -10.05
N MET A 32 -3.19 -9.87 -8.88
CA MET A 32 -3.92 -9.46 -7.68
C MET A 32 -4.69 -8.15 -7.90
N TYR A 33 -4.01 -7.12 -8.43
CA TYR A 33 -4.63 -5.81 -8.64
C TYR A 33 -5.57 -5.78 -9.85
N ASN A 34 -5.51 -6.74 -10.78
CA ASN A 34 -6.57 -6.96 -11.77
C ASN A 34 -7.68 -7.91 -11.29
N GLN A 35 -7.71 -8.23 -9.99
CA GLN A 35 -8.74 -9.06 -9.35
C GLN A 35 -8.79 -10.52 -9.81
N HIS A 36 -7.71 -11.04 -10.38
CA HIS A 36 -7.56 -12.46 -10.70
C HIS A 36 -7.05 -13.24 -9.47
N TYR A 37 -7.77 -13.14 -8.35
CA TYR A 37 -7.30 -13.57 -7.02
C TYR A 37 -6.90 -15.05 -6.97
N SER A 38 -7.66 -15.96 -7.59
CA SER A 38 -7.33 -17.39 -7.59
C SER A 38 -5.96 -17.68 -8.25
N LYS A 39 -5.65 -16.97 -9.35
CA LYS A 39 -4.37 -17.12 -10.04
C LYS A 39 -3.23 -16.50 -9.23
N ALA A 40 -3.45 -15.32 -8.64
CA ALA A 40 -2.46 -14.68 -7.78
C ALA A 40 -2.14 -15.54 -6.54
N GLU A 41 -3.15 -16.14 -5.90
CA GLU A 41 -2.98 -17.08 -4.77
C GLU A 41 -2.17 -18.31 -5.15
N GLU A 42 -2.47 -18.93 -6.29
CA GLU A 42 -1.74 -20.08 -6.80
C GLU A 42 -0.26 -19.74 -7.04
N MET A 43 0.01 -18.61 -7.69
CA MET A 43 1.37 -18.14 -7.95
C MET A 43 2.13 -17.86 -6.65
N LEU A 44 1.51 -17.13 -5.72
CA LEU A 44 2.10 -16.78 -4.43
C LEU A 44 2.43 -18.02 -3.59
N ARG A 45 1.53 -19.03 -3.57
CA ARG A 45 1.75 -20.28 -2.84
C ARG A 45 2.85 -21.13 -3.47
N THR A 46 2.83 -21.28 -4.79
CA THR A 46 3.79 -22.12 -5.53
C THR A 46 5.21 -21.55 -5.47
N LYS A 47 5.34 -20.23 -5.33
CA LYS A 47 6.61 -19.51 -5.33
C LYS A 47 7.01 -18.96 -3.96
N LYS A 48 6.40 -19.44 -2.88
CA LYS A 48 6.64 -18.95 -1.51
C LYS A 48 8.13 -18.91 -1.13
N ASN A 49 8.93 -19.89 -1.56
CA ASN A 49 10.35 -19.98 -1.23
C ASN A 49 11.23 -19.07 -2.11
N ASP A 50 10.68 -18.51 -3.19
CA ASP A 50 11.36 -17.65 -4.15
C ASP A 50 11.05 -16.15 -3.92
N ILE A 51 10.25 -15.83 -2.89
CA ILE A 51 9.79 -14.48 -2.57
C ILE A 51 10.26 -14.13 -1.16
N ASP A 52 10.75 -12.90 -0.99
CA ASP A 52 11.08 -12.37 0.32
C ASP A 52 9.90 -12.50 1.31
N SER A 53 10.19 -12.87 2.55
CA SER A 53 9.16 -13.17 3.54
C SER A 53 8.28 -11.97 3.91
N VAL A 54 8.81 -10.74 3.87
CA VAL A 54 8.04 -9.53 4.13
C VAL A 54 7.10 -9.27 2.95
N LEU A 55 7.61 -9.32 1.71
CA LEU A 55 6.78 -9.16 0.52
C LEU A 55 5.69 -10.24 0.42
N PHE A 56 6.02 -11.49 0.72
CA PHE A 56 5.04 -12.58 0.78
C PHE A 56 3.91 -12.25 1.76
N ALA A 57 4.24 -11.77 2.97
CA ALA A 57 3.25 -11.41 3.97
C ALA A 57 2.41 -10.20 3.55
N VAL A 58 3.05 -9.16 2.98
CA VAL A 58 2.36 -7.97 2.43
C VAL A 58 1.35 -8.37 1.37
N PHE A 59 1.75 -9.20 0.40
CA PHE A 59 0.86 -9.65 -0.67
C PHE A 59 -0.24 -10.56 -0.14
N SER A 60 0.07 -11.43 0.82
CA SER A 60 -0.94 -12.32 1.41
C SER A 60 -2.05 -11.52 2.10
N VAL A 61 -1.69 -10.52 2.93
CA VAL A 61 -2.68 -9.73 3.66
C VAL A 61 -3.41 -8.73 2.75
N ASP A 62 -2.70 -8.11 1.80
CA ASP A 62 -3.32 -7.18 0.84
C ASP A 62 -4.30 -7.92 -0.08
N MET A 63 -3.92 -9.08 -0.60
CA MET A 63 -4.78 -9.93 -1.42
C MET A 63 -6.03 -10.36 -0.66
N SER A 64 -5.88 -10.84 0.59
CA SER A 64 -7.03 -11.22 1.40
C SER A 64 -7.95 -10.03 1.65
N TYR A 65 -7.40 -8.85 1.96
CA TYR A 65 -8.20 -7.63 2.13
C TYR A 65 -8.95 -7.24 0.85
N TRP A 66 -8.29 -7.29 -0.30
CA TRP A 66 -8.94 -7.03 -1.60
C TRP A 66 -10.03 -8.05 -1.90
N LYS A 67 -9.73 -9.34 -1.81
CA LYS A 67 -10.68 -10.43 -2.09
C LYS A 67 -11.89 -10.41 -1.17
N ASN A 68 -11.68 -10.16 0.11
CA ASN A 68 -12.68 -10.41 1.15
C ASN A 68 -13.31 -9.14 1.75
N VAL A 69 -12.76 -7.94 1.52
CA VAL A 69 -13.21 -6.70 2.20
C VAL A 69 -13.52 -5.56 1.25
N THR A 70 -12.66 -5.26 0.27
CA THR A 70 -12.77 -4.01 -0.50
C THR A 70 -12.88 -4.17 -2.01
N GLY A 71 -12.35 -5.24 -2.58
CA GLY A 71 -12.39 -5.57 -4.01
C GLY A 71 -13.65 -6.29 -4.46
N THR A 72 -14.58 -6.56 -3.55
CA THR A 72 -15.77 -7.37 -3.78
C THR A 72 -17.03 -6.64 -3.35
N ASP A 73 -18.15 -6.96 -3.99
CA ASP A 73 -19.49 -6.53 -3.59
C ASP A 73 -20.12 -7.47 -2.55
N THR A 74 -19.53 -8.65 -2.35
CA THR A 74 -19.95 -9.64 -1.35
C THR A 74 -18.79 -9.95 -0.40
N PRO A 75 -18.53 -9.08 0.60
CA PRO A 75 -17.42 -9.26 1.53
C PRO A 75 -17.55 -10.54 2.38
N ASP A 76 -16.44 -11.26 2.56
CA ASP A 76 -16.31 -12.40 3.48
C ASP A 76 -15.40 -12.01 4.66
N TYR A 77 -15.98 -11.29 5.61
CA TYR A 77 -15.22 -10.80 6.77
C TYR A 77 -14.64 -11.92 7.65
N PRO A 78 -15.34 -13.03 7.92
CA PRO A 78 -14.75 -14.15 8.64
C PRO A 78 -13.50 -14.71 7.98
N ALA A 79 -13.48 -14.85 6.64
CA ALA A 79 -12.28 -15.29 5.92
C ALA A 79 -11.11 -14.32 6.14
N PHE A 80 -11.34 -13.01 6.03
CA PHE A 80 -10.31 -12.01 6.28
C PHE A 80 -9.78 -12.02 7.72
N GLU A 81 -10.68 -12.17 8.72
CA GLU A 81 -10.27 -12.26 10.13
C GLU A 81 -9.41 -13.50 10.40
N ASN A 82 -9.74 -14.64 9.79
CA ASN A 82 -8.93 -15.85 9.89
C ASN A 82 -7.54 -15.66 9.25
N ASP A 83 -7.48 -15.06 8.06
CA ASP A 83 -6.21 -14.79 7.39
C ASP A 83 -5.31 -13.84 8.20
N LEU A 84 -5.90 -12.79 8.82
CA LEU A 84 -5.14 -11.91 9.70
C LEU A 84 -4.51 -12.65 10.89
N GLN A 85 -5.22 -13.60 11.49
CA GLN A 85 -4.69 -14.40 12.60
C GLN A 85 -3.55 -15.31 12.16
N LEU A 86 -3.64 -15.89 10.95
CA LEU A 86 -2.61 -16.78 10.41
C LEU A 86 -1.34 -16.04 9.97
N LEU A 87 -1.49 -14.83 9.42
CA LEU A 87 -0.39 -14.06 8.84
C LEU A 87 0.35 -13.20 9.86
N SER A 88 -0.26 -12.90 11.00
CA SER A 88 0.29 -11.93 11.94
C SER A 88 1.02 -12.60 13.12
N PRO A 89 2.34 -12.39 13.28
CA PRO A 89 3.09 -12.98 14.39
C PRO A 89 2.67 -12.35 15.72
N THR A 90 2.28 -13.17 16.70
CA THR A 90 1.76 -12.71 18.00
C THR A 90 2.83 -12.06 18.88
N ASN A 91 4.09 -12.52 18.78
CA ASN A 91 5.23 -11.99 19.54
C ASN A 91 6.43 -11.86 18.60
N PRO A 92 6.54 -10.76 17.83
CA PRO A 92 7.61 -10.60 16.85
C PRO A 92 8.97 -10.39 17.53
N THR A 93 9.93 -11.28 17.28
CA THR A 93 11.28 -11.24 17.88
C THR A 93 12.36 -10.74 16.92
N SER A 94 12.03 -10.51 15.65
CA SER A 94 12.94 -9.98 14.61
C SER A 94 12.32 -8.76 13.92
N SER A 95 13.16 -7.92 13.32
CA SER A 95 12.72 -6.77 12.52
C SER A 95 11.78 -7.17 11.38
N THR A 96 12.09 -8.28 10.70
CA THR A 96 11.21 -8.89 9.68
C THR A 96 9.82 -9.20 10.24
N GLN A 97 9.72 -9.88 11.38
CA GLN A 97 8.44 -10.19 12.00
C GLN A 97 7.71 -8.92 12.50
N GLN A 98 8.45 -7.92 12.97
CA GLN A 98 7.89 -6.64 13.38
C GLN A 98 7.32 -5.87 12.17
N ALA A 99 8.01 -5.87 11.04
CA ALA A 99 7.52 -5.29 9.79
C ALA A 99 6.23 -5.98 9.32
N ILE A 100 6.20 -7.32 9.35
CA ILE A 100 4.99 -8.10 9.03
C ILE A 100 3.85 -7.77 9.99
N ARG A 101 4.13 -7.67 11.30
CA ARG A 101 3.11 -7.29 12.30
C ARG A 101 2.59 -5.88 12.04
N LEU A 102 3.44 -4.92 11.67
CA LEU A 102 3.03 -3.55 11.36
C LEU A 102 2.08 -3.50 10.16
N VAL A 103 2.42 -4.21 9.08
CA VAL A 103 1.58 -4.28 7.88
C VAL A 103 0.23 -4.90 8.23
N THR A 104 0.21 -6.05 8.90
CA THR A 104 -1.03 -6.74 9.28
C THR A 104 -1.90 -5.89 10.21
N LEU A 105 -1.31 -5.22 11.21
CA LEU A 105 -2.03 -4.27 12.08
C LEU A 105 -2.61 -3.09 11.30
N SER A 106 -1.92 -2.58 10.27
CA SER A 106 -2.45 -1.52 9.40
C SER A 106 -3.69 -1.97 8.62
N TYR A 107 -3.73 -3.21 8.13
CA TYR A 107 -4.93 -3.78 7.50
C TYR A 107 -6.04 -4.04 8.52
N GLN A 108 -5.69 -4.57 9.69
CA GLN A 108 -6.63 -4.82 10.78
C GLN A 108 -7.31 -3.51 11.24
N LEU A 109 -6.56 -2.44 11.45
CA LEU A 109 -7.10 -1.14 11.85
C LEU A 109 -8.10 -0.61 10.81
N ARG A 110 -7.72 -0.64 9.52
CA ARG A 110 -8.62 -0.21 8.42
C ARG A 110 -9.91 -1.02 8.38
N TYR A 111 -9.80 -2.33 8.55
CA TYR A 111 -10.95 -3.23 8.62
C TYR A 111 -11.85 -2.91 9.82
N GLU A 112 -11.28 -2.74 11.01
CA GLU A 112 -12.04 -2.43 12.23
C GLU A 112 -12.76 -1.09 12.13
N LEU A 113 -12.11 -0.06 11.58
CA LEU A 113 -12.74 1.23 11.29
C LEU A 113 -13.87 1.09 10.26
N LYS A 114 -13.64 0.38 9.16
CA LYS A 114 -14.67 0.12 8.13
C LYS A 114 -15.90 -0.62 8.69
N ARG A 115 -15.71 -1.46 9.71
CA ARG A 115 -16.77 -2.21 10.39
C ARG A 115 -17.31 -1.52 11.65
N PHE A 116 -16.93 -0.26 11.90
CA PHE A 116 -17.31 0.49 13.10
C PHE A 116 -16.99 -0.24 14.42
N LYS A 117 -15.97 -1.09 14.44
CA LYS A 117 -15.49 -1.82 15.63
C LYS A 117 -14.55 -0.94 16.46
N LEU A 118 -15.07 0.18 16.97
CA LEU A 118 -14.27 1.26 17.56
C LEU A 118 -13.38 0.82 18.73
N ILE A 119 -13.85 -0.06 19.62
CA ILE A 119 -13.05 -0.57 20.75
C ILE A 119 -11.83 -1.33 20.23
N LYS A 120 -12.04 -2.23 19.26
CA LYS A 120 -10.95 -2.98 18.63
C LYS A 120 -10.00 -2.03 17.88
N ALA A 121 -10.54 -1.07 17.13
CA ALA A 121 -9.74 -0.07 16.43
C ALA A 121 -8.84 0.74 17.38
N ILE A 122 -9.33 1.09 18.58
CA ILE A 122 -8.52 1.77 19.61
C ILE A 122 -7.39 0.85 20.10
N SER A 123 -7.69 -0.42 20.40
CA SER A 123 -6.69 -1.39 20.85
C SER A 123 -5.62 -1.65 19.79
N THR A 124 -6.03 -1.92 18.54
CA THR A 124 -5.16 -2.12 17.38
C THR A 124 -4.29 -0.89 17.13
N ARG A 125 -4.87 0.31 17.25
CA ARG A 125 -4.14 1.57 17.14
C ARG A 125 -3.05 1.70 18.21
N GLN A 126 -3.36 1.39 19.47
CA GLN A 126 -2.38 1.44 20.55
C GLN A 126 -1.21 0.48 20.30
N GLU A 127 -1.51 -0.74 19.87
CA GLU A 127 -0.49 -1.72 19.53
C GLU A 127 0.39 -1.25 18.36
N THR A 128 -0.24 -0.74 17.30
CA THR A 128 0.47 -0.18 16.13
C THR A 128 1.40 0.95 16.55
N LYS A 129 0.96 1.84 17.45
CA LYS A 129 1.77 2.94 17.96
C LYS A 129 2.98 2.45 18.75
N ALA A 130 2.79 1.45 19.61
CA ALA A 130 3.86 0.86 20.40
C ALA A 130 4.92 0.23 19.49
N LEU A 131 4.48 -0.57 18.52
CA LEU A 131 5.35 -1.21 17.53
C LEU A 131 6.11 -0.19 16.67
N PHE A 132 5.42 0.85 16.20
CA PHE A 132 6.03 1.93 15.43
C PHE A 132 7.12 2.67 16.23
N THR A 133 6.89 2.88 17.53
CA THR A 133 7.88 3.53 18.41
C THR A 133 9.09 2.64 18.64
N SER A 134 8.91 1.32 18.74
CA SER A 134 10.00 0.35 18.90
C SER A 134 10.81 0.08 17.64
N LEU A 135 10.22 0.29 16.45
CA LEU A 135 10.87 0.07 15.15
C LEU A 135 11.86 1.19 14.79
N ASN A 136 11.86 2.31 15.52
CA ASN A 136 12.67 3.49 15.23
C ASN A 136 14.18 3.34 15.51
N THR A 137 14.71 2.10 15.50
CA THR A 137 16.11 1.78 15.84
C THR A 137 16.77 0.80 14.87
N ASN A 138 17.62 1.36 14.01
CA ASN A 138 18.95 0.85 13.62
C ASN A 138 19.16 -0.36 12.67
N GLU A 139 18.14 -0.90 11.99
CA GLU A 139 18.39 -1.87 10.90
C GLU A 139 18.09 -1.28 9.52
N ALA A 140 19.07 -1.37 8.61
CA ALA A 140 18.91 -0.94 7.23
C ALA A 140 18.04 -1.97 6.48
N LEU A 141 16.79 -1.62 6.19
CA LEU A 141 15.91 -2.44 5.36
C LEU A 141 16.34 -2.34 3.87
N PRO A 142 16.08 -3.39 3.06
CA PRO A 142 16.13 -3.29 1.60
C PRO A 142 15.28 -2.12 1.09
N PRO A 143 15.69 -1.43 0.00
CA PRO A 143 15.01 -0.22 -0.49
C PRO A 143 13.50 -0.35 -0.68
N GLU A 144 13.02 -1.45 -1.26
CA GLU A 144 11.58 -1.68 -1.48
C GLU A 144 10.81 -1.88 -0.15
N GLN A 145 11.42 -2.55 0.82
CA GLN A 145 10.83 -2.72 2.15
C GLN A 145 10.81 -1.39 2.91
N GLN A 146 11.83 -0.55 2.70
CA GLN A 146 11.91 0.79 3.26
C GLN A 146 10.77 1.68 2.74
N GLU A 147 10.50 1.68 1.44
CA GLU A 147 9.39 2.45 0.86
C GLU A 147 8.02 1.99 1.39
N LEU A 148 7.80 0.67 1.48
CA LEU A 148 6.58 0.12 2.06
C LEU A 148 6.43 0.51 3.53
N TYR A 149 7.53 0.44 4.29
CA TYR A 149 7.56 0.86 5.69
C TYR A 149 7.20 2.34 5.82
N GLU A 150 7.81 3.22 5.02
CA GLU A 150 7.53 4.65 5.00
C GLU A 150 6.07 4.95 4.64
N LEU A 151 5.50 4.22 3.67
CA LEU A 151 4.09 4.33 3.30
C LEU A 151 3.17 3.97 4.47
N TYR A 152 3.33 2.78 5.06
CA TYR A 152 2.47 2.34 6.16
C TYR A 152 2.62 3.21 7.41
N SER A 153 3.83 3.74 7.63
CA SER A 153 4.11 4.72 8.68
C SER A 153 3.37 6.04 8.45
N ALA A 154 3.41 6.58 7.23
CA ALA A 154 2.68 7.79 6.87
C ALA A 154 1.16 7.60 6.98
N LEU A 155 0.63 6.46 6.51
CA LEU A 155 -0.78 6.12 6.65
C LEU A 155 -1.20 6.04 8.11
N PHE A 156 -0.40 5.38 8.95
CA PHE A 156 -0.66 5.32 10.38
C PHE A 156 -0.67 6.71 11.00
N GLN A 157 0.32 7.55 10.71
CA GLN A 157 0.36 8.93 11.21
C GLN A 157 -0.86 9.73 10.77
N TYR A 158 -1.29 9.61 9.51
CA TYR A 158 -2.49 10.30 9.01
C TYR A 158 -3.75 9.85 9.76
N PHE A 159 -4.02 8.54 9.81
CA PHE A 159 -5.24 8.01 10.43
C PHE A 159 -5.24 8.09 11.96
N ASP A 160 -4.07 7.99 12.61
CA ASP A 160 -3.93 8.20 14.05
C ASP A 160 -4.42 9.60 14.45
N ASN A 161 -4.13 10.61 13.62
CA ASN A 161 -4.56 11.98 13.85
C ASN A 161 -6.02 12.21 13.46
N TYR A 162 -6.54 11.51 12.43
CA TYR A 162 -7.97 11.54 12.12
C TYR A 162 -8.83 11.06 13.30
N LEU A 163 -8.38 10.02 14.01
CA LEU A 163 -9.06 9.42 15.16
C LEU A 163 -8.86 10.17 16.49
N LYS A 164 -7.98 11.18 16.55
CA LYS A 164 -7.83 12.02 17.75
C LYS A 164 -9.04 12.97 17.89
N PRO A 165 -9.45 13.29 19.14
CA PRO A 165 -10.47 14.32 19.40
C PRO A 165 -10.15 15.63 18.68
N PHE A 166 -11.19 16.41 18.33
CA PHE A 166 -11.11 17.62 17.51
C PHE A 166 -10.18 18.75 18.03
N PHE A 167 -9.59 18.62 19.23
CA PHE A 167 -8.86 19.69 19.93
C PHE A 167 -7.34 19.45 20.07
N VAL A 168 -6.73 18.59 19.26
CA VAL A 168 -5.27 18.39 19.27
C VAL A 168 -4.61 19.39 18.30
N SER A 169 -3.78 20.29 18.83
CA SER A 169 -3.12 21.39 18.08
C SER A 169 -2.30 20.93 16.88
N ASP A 170 -1.69 19.74 16.96
CA ASP A 170 -0.71 19.27 15.97
C ASP A 170 -1.36 18.38 14.89
N LYS A 171 -2.70 18.28 14.89
CA LYS A 171 -3.44 17.38 13.98
C LYS A 171 -3.19 17.74 12.52
N THR A 172 -3.31 19.01 12.17
CA THR A 172 -3.15 19.50 10.79
C THR A 172 -1.72 19.34 10.29
N GLU A 173 -0.72 19.65 11.13
CA GLU A 173 0.69 19.52 10.75
C GLU A 173 1.08 18.07 10.50
N ASN A 174 0.68 17.15 11.38
CA ASN A 174 1.00 15.74 11.21
C ASN A 174 0.29 15.12 9.99
N CYS A 175 -0.97 15.48 9.73
CA CYS A 175 -1.65 15.05 8.51
C CYS A 175 -0.96 15.60 7.25
N SER A 176 -0.57 16.88 7.26
CA SER A 176 0.17 17.50 6.16
C SER A 176 1.52 16.82 5.90
N LYS A 177 2.27 16.50 6.96
CA LYS A 177 3.53 15.76 6.84
C LYS A 177 3.32 14.37 6.24
N ALA A 178 2.32 13.63 6.70
CA ALA A 178 1.98 12.32 6.16
C ALA A 178 1.57 12.39 4.68
N LEU A 179 0.73 13.36 4.30
CA LEU A 179 0.35 13.60 2.91
C LEU A 179 1.57 13.93 2.03
N LYS A 180 2.49 14.76 2.54
CA LYS A 180 3.73 15.09 1.83
C LYS A 180 4.61 13.87 1.62
N THR A 181 4.77 13.02 2.64
CA THR A 181 5.54 11.77 2.54
C THR A 181 4.91 10.83 1.50
N MET A 182 3.60 10.57 1.58
CA MET A 182 2.91 9.74 0.60
C MET A 182 3.02 10.31 -0.83
N THR A 183 2.91 11.63 -0.99
CA THR A 183 3.06 12.28 -2.31
C THR A 183 4.46 12.11 -2.87
N GLY A 184 5.50 12.16 -2.01
CA GLY A 184 6.88 11.86 -2.40
C GLY A 184 7.03 10.42 -2.89
N LEU A 185 6.47 9.46 -2.14
CA LEU A 185 6.50 8.03 -2.51
C LEU A 185 5.76 7.72 -3.82
N TYR A 186 4.84 8.58 -4.28
CA TYR A 186 4.20 8.41 -5.59
C TYR A 186 5.18 8.57 -6.76
N GLN A 187 6.33 9.20 -6.52
CA GLN A 187 7.41 9.29 -7.50
C GLN A 187 8.33 8.05 -7.48
N SER A 188 8.03 7.02 -6.68
CA SER A 188 8.79 5.78 -6.67
C SER A 188 8.81 5.11 -8.06
N GLU A 189 9.95 4.49 -8.36
CA GLU A 189 10.14 3.62 -9.52
C GLU A 189 9.53 2.22 -9.30
N SER A 190 9.30 1.82 -8.04
CA SER A 190 8.59 0.59 -7.69
C SER A 190 7.10 0.74 -8.05
N ARG A 191 6.65 -0.05 -9.02
CA ARG A 191 5.23 -0.06 -9.43
C ARG A 191 4.33 -0.48 -8.28
N ILE A 192 4.78 -1.36 -7.40
CA ILE A 192 4.07 -1.82 -6.20
C ILE A 192 3.85 -0.63 -5.25
N THR A 193 4.92 0.05 -4.82
CA THR A 193 4.83 1.23 -3.96
C THR A 193 3.92 2.27 -4.59
N LYS A 194 4.16 2.61 -5.86
CA LYS A 194 3.39 3.62 -6.58
C LYS A 194 1.90 3.30 -6.65
N THR A 195 1.54 2.03 -6.86
CA THR A 195 0.15 1.57 -6.90
C THR A 195 -0.53 1.70 -5.54
N LEU A 196 0.14 1.24 -4.47
CA LEU A 196 -0.37 1.35 -3.11
C LEU A 196 -0.56 2.82 -2.72
N VAL A 197 0.46 3.65 -2.97
CA VAL A 197 0.41 5.10 -2.74
C VAL A 197 -0.74 5.74 -3.49
N ALA A 198 -0.89 5.47 -4.80
CA ALA A 198 -1.96 6.04 -5.61
C ALA A 198 -3.34 5.67 -5.04
N TYR A 199 -3.52 4.41 -4.65
CA TYR A 199 -4.79 3.95 -4.07
C TYR A 199 -5.09 4.66 -2.75
N PHE A 200 -4.12 4.74 -1.85
CA PHE A 200 -4.33 5.37 -0.56
C PHE A 200 -4.47 6.89 -0.66
N LEU A 201 -3.61 7.59 -1.40
CA LEU A 201 -3.73 9.04 -1.61
C LEU A 201 -5.03 9.40 -2.30
N GLY A 202 -5.40 8.70 -3.38
CA GLY A 202 -6.66 8.93 -4.07
C GLY A 202 -7.85 8.80 -3.12
N LYS A 203 -7.86 7.76 -2.27
CA LYS A 203 -8.91 7.59 -1.26
C LYS A 203 -8.86 8.63 -0.16
N THR A 204 -7.68 9.03 0.30
CA THR A 204 -7.52 10.07 1.31
C THR A 204 -8.13 11.38 0.83
N TRP A 205 -7.75 11.81 -0.38
CA TRP A 205 -8.31 13.01 -1.01
C TRP A 205 -9.82 12.91 -1.22
N LEU A 206 -10.30 11.81 -1.81
CA LEU A 206 -11.73 11.66 -2.13
C LEU A 206 -12.62 11.53 -0.88
N LYS A 207 -12.22 10.74 0.11
CA LYS A 207 -13.12 10.31 1.21
C LYS A 207 -12.89 11.04 2.53
N TYR A 208 -11.71 11.60 2.75
CA TYR A 208 -11.34 12.19 4.05
C TYR A 208 -11.14 13.70 3.93
N GLU A 209 -10.47 14.15 2.87
CA GLU A 209 -10.30 15.59 2.58
C GLU A 209 -11.47 16.17 1.77
N ASN A 210 -12.34 15.32 1.20
CA ASN A 210 -13.45 15.70 0.32
C ASN A 210 -13.02 16.55 -0.88
N ASP A 211 -11.88 16.21 -1.48
CA ASP A 211 -11.28 16.91 -2.62
C ASP A 211 -11.13 15.95 -3.81
N PRO A 212 -12.17 15.80 -4.65
CA PRO A 212 -12.13 14.91 -5.81
C PRO A 212 -11.13 15.39 -6.89
N SER A 213 -10.81 16.69 -6.93
CA SER A 213 -9.86 17.26 -7.89
C SER A 213 -8.45 16.72 -7.65
N ASN A 214 -8.05 16.62 -6.38
CA ASN A 214 -6.76 16.03 -6.01
C ASN A 214 -6.76 14.50 -6.08
N ALA A 215 -7.93 13.84 -6.06
CA ALA A 215 -8.03 12.39 -6.14
C ALA A 215 -8.00 11.83 -7.59
N VAL A 216 -8.60 12.54 -8.55
CA VAL A 216 -8.93 12.00 -9.88
C VAL A 216 -7.71 11.47 -10.64
N GLY A 217 -6.57 12.16 -10.58
CA GLY A 217 -5.35 11.76 -11.30
C GLY A 217 -4.80 10.39 -10.84
N TYR A 218 -4.93 10.09 -9.55
CA TYR A 218 -4.50 8.80 -9.01
C TYR A 218 -5.39 7.65 -9.53
N PHE A 219 -6.72 7.84 -9.54
CA PHE A 219 -7.64 6.80 -10.01
C PHE A 219 -7.63 6.64 -11.55
N GLN A 220 -7.33 7.69 -12.30
CA GLN A 220 -7.04 7.59 -13.73
C GLN A 220 -5.81 6.71 -14.00
N TRP A 221 -4.71 6.95 -13.27
CA TRP A 221 -3.50 6.13 -13.39
C TRP A 221 -3.77 4.67 -13.01
N LEU A 222 -4.48 4.44 -11.90
CA LEU A 222 -4.82 3.08 -11.45
C LEU A 222 -5.69 2.33 -12.45
N THR A 223 -6.76 2.96 -12.95
CA THR A 223 -7.66 2.34 -13.93
C THR A 223 -6.95 2.02 -15.25
N LYS A 224 -6.00 2.87 -15.66
CA LYS A 224 -5.18 2.61 -16.85
C LYS A 224 -4.24 1.42 -16.67
N ASN A 225 -3.61 1.28 -15.50
CA ASN A 225 -2.61 0.24 -15.24
C ASN A 225 -3.21 -1.09 -14.78
N PHE A 226 -4.44 -1.08 -14.26
CA PHE A 226 -5.17 -2.26 -13.78
C PHE A 226 -6.62 -2.23 -14.27
N PRO A 227 -6.84 -2.38 -15.60
CA PRO A 227 -8.17 -2.23 -16.20
C PRO A 227 -9.17 -3.31 -15.75
N GLY A 228 -8.70 -4.45 -15.22
CA GLY A 228 -9.55 -5.48 -14.62
C GLY A 228 -10.09 -5.12 -13.24
N ASN A 229 -9.57 -4.06 -12.60
CA ASN A 229 -10.01 -3.65 -11.28
C ASN A 229 -11.28 -2.81 -11.31
N ILE A 230 -12.41 -3.43 -11.00
CA ILE A 230 -13.72 -2.78 -11.02
C ILE A 230 -13.78 -1.65 -9.99
N LYS A 231 -13.14 -1.80 -8.83
CA LYS A 231 -13.17 -0.78 -7.77
C LYS A 231 -12.38 0.47 -8.10
N PHE A 232 -11.31 0.37 -8.87
CA PHE A 232 -10.61 1.57 -9.36
C PHE A 232 -11.47 2.37 -10.31
N LYS A 233 -12.21 1.69 -11.19
CA LYS A 233 -13.18 2.34 -12.07
C LYS A 233 -14.30 3.02 -11.27
N GLU A 234 -14.89 2.32 -10.29
CA GLU A 234 -15.92 2.92 -9.43
C GLU A 234 -15.44 4.19 -8.71
N LEU A 235 -14.21 4.18 -8.18
CA LEU A 235 -13.61 5.33 -7.50
C LEU A 235 -13.34 6.49 -8.48
N LEU A 236 -12.91 6.19 -9.71
CA LEU A 236 -12.75 7.20 -10.75
C LEU A 236 -14.09 7.82 -11.15
N ASP A 237 -15.12 6.99 -11.34
CA ASP A 237 -16.47 7.44 -11.67
C ASP A 237 -17.06 8.31 -10.54
N GLU A 238 -16.78 7.96 -9.29
CA GLU A 238 -17.17 8.78 -8.14
C GLU A 238 -16.48 10.15 -8.13
N CYS A 239 -15.17 10.22 -8.38
CA CYS A 239 -14.47 11.50 -8.53
C CYS A 239 -15.11 12.36 -9.62
N ASN A 240 -15.33 11.78 -10.80
CA ASN A 240 -15.92 12.50 -11.93
C ASN A 240 -17.34 12.99 -11.62
N LYS A 241 -18.13 12.22 -10.87
CA LYS A 241 -19.47 12.64 -10.45
C LYS A 241 -19.45 13.82 -9.48
N GLN A 242 -18.46 13.90 -8.58
CA GLN A 242 -18.35 15.02 -7.62
C GLN A 242 -17.74 16.29 -8.23
N LEU A 243 -17.08 16.18 -9.40
CA LEU A 243 -16.50 17.32 -10.13
C LEU A 243 -17.50 18.01 -11.07
N ASN A 244 -18.60 17.33 -11.43
CA ASN A 244 -19.67 17.85 -12.29
C ASN A 244 -20.83 18.40 -11.45
#